data_AF-A0A6P0N9F0-F1
#
_entry.id   AF-A0A6P0N9F0-F1
#
_cell.length_a   1.000
_cell.length_b   1.000
_cell.length_c   1.000
_cell.angle_alpha   90.00
_cell.angle_beta   90.00
_cell.angle_gamma   90.00
#
_symmetry.space_group_name_H-M   'P 1'
#
loop_
_entity.id
_entity.type
_entity.pdbx_description
1 polymer ?
#
loop_
_entity_poly.entity_id
_entity_poly.type
_entity_poly.pdbx_seq_one_letter_code
_entity_poly.pdbx_strand_id
1 'polypeptide(L)'
;MKIKASDKDFALAHPTWPYLADVASFCAYIYESKHKDPENPIADYSEAKGIGSDLYASIRNNWTRVDPENFSKPSLPKCRKIIGGLVLDVWHRRVSETEPELFILFFRGSDKEINDWWTNFRWITRFVPRTWDQYSQVIEYTSHVVAQILKLSPKATIISAGHSLGGGLATAASYCSPHIETVYAFNSSPVTGYFSVDRQTRKRSREDLIIFRVYEKGEILAYARGVMQVIWPLSKKDPKVIRIECDFTAGNFVQKHSMTALAQSLQVQEVQVEQDDKAT
;
A
#
# COMPACT_ATOMS: atom_id res chain seq x y z
N MET A 1 -18.18 12.84 13.52
CA MET A 1 -17.34 12.27 12.47
C MET A 1 -16.09 11.74 13.15
N LYS A 2 -15.72 10.48 12.98
CA LYS A 2 -14.83 9.79 13.92
C LYS A 2 -13.86 8.88 13.17
N ILE A 3 -12.56 9.14 13.30
CA ILE A 3 -11.53 8.13 13.02
C ILE A 3 -11.43 7.27 14.28
N LYS A 4 -11.49 5.96 14.14
CA LYS A 4 -11.29 5.01 15.24
C LYS A 4 -10.03 4.20 15.02
N ALA A 5 -9.16 4.10 16.01
CA ALA A 5 -7.97 3.28 15.94
C ALA A 5 -8.03 2.17 16.99
N SER A 6 -7.62 0.95 16.62
CA SER A 6 -7.51 -0.16 17.57
C SER A 6 -6.43 0.06 18.65
N ASP A 7 -5.47 0.93 18.37
CA ASP A 7 -4.42 1.37 19.30
C ASP A 7 -4.11 2.85 18.97
N LYS A 8 -4.94 3.75 19.51
CA LYS A 8 -4.89 5.19 19.23
C LYS A 8 -3.57 5.80 19.67
N ASP A 9 -3.14 5.51 20.89
CA ASP A 9 -1.97 6.16 21.48
C ASP A 9 -0.71 5.78 20.70
N PHE A 10 -0.58 4.51 20.31
CA PHE A 10 0.52 4.10 19.44
C PHE A 10 0.41 4.76 18.05
N ALA A 11 -0.78 4.78 17.45
CA ALA A 11 -0.96 5.35 16.12
C ALA A 11 -0.54 6.83 16.09
N LEU A 12 -0.99 7.62 17.06
CA LEU A 12 -0.66 9.04 17.18
C LEU A 12 0.82 9.29 17.52
N ALA A 13 1.44 8.40 18.28
CA ALA A 13 2.86 8.50 18.63
C ALA A 13 3.80 8.00 17.51
N HIS A 14 3.28 7.32 16.49
CA HIS A 14 4.09 6.73 15.45
C HIS A 14 4.76 7.81 14.58
N PRO A 15 6.09 7.75 14.32
CA PRO A 15 6.80 8.81 13.59
C PRO A 15 6.26 9.10 12.18
N THR A 16 5.66 8.11 11.52
CA THR A 16 5.10 8.28 10.17
C THR A 16 3.64 8.71 10.14
N TRP A 17 2.97 8.80 11.30
CA TRP A 17 1.56 9.21 11.40
C TRP A 17 1.26 10.58 10.77
N PRO A 18 2.11 11.62 10.92
CA PRO A 18 1.88 12.92 10.31
C PRO A 18 1.77 12.87 8.77
N TYR A 19 2.26 11.81 8.14
CA TYR A 19 2.21 11.65 6.68
C TYR A 19 0.98 10.89 6.19
N LEU A 20 0.10 10.39 7.07
CA LEU A 20 -1.04 9.56 6.69
C LEU A 20 -1.88 10.17 5.55
N ALA A 21 -2.17 11.48 5.64
CA ALA A 21 -2.95 12.19 4.63
C ALA A 21 -2.19 12.34 3.30
N ASP A 22 -0.88 12.59 3.34
CA ASP A 22 -0.03 12.65 2.14
C ASP A 22 0.03 11.29 1.45
N VAL A 23 0.23 10.21 2.23
CA VAL A 23 0.25 8.84 1.71
C VAL A 23 -1.09 8.49 1.05
N ALA A 24 -2.21 8.88 1.65
CA ALA A 24 -3.53 8.69 1.05
C ALA A 24 -3.67 9.46 -0.28
N SER A 25 -3.23 10.71 -0.34
CA SER A 25 -3.23 11.51 -1.57
C SER A 25 -2.39 10.88 -2.68
N PHE A 26 -1.20 10.35 -2.37
CA PHE A 26 -0.40 9.61 -3.34
C PHE A 26 -1.05 8.29 -3.78
N CYS A 27 -1.68 7.56 -2.87
CA CYS A 27 -2.45 6.37 -3.22
C CYS A 27 -3.62 6.71 -4.17
N ALA A 28 -4.26 7.87 -4.01
CA ALA A 28 -5.27 8.37 -4.94
C ALA A 28 -4.63 8.75 -6.28
N TYR A 29 -3.48 9.41 -6.28
CA TYR A 29 -2.78 9.84 -7.49
C TYR A 29 -2.27 8.66 -8.34
N ILE A 30 -1.58 7.69 -7.74
CA ILE A 30 -1.10 6.49 -8.46
C ILE A 30 -2.26 5.68 -9.03
N TYR A 31 -3.45 5.75 -8.43
CA TYR A 31 -4.64 5.11 -8.96
C TYR A 31 -5.07 5.70 -10.31
N GLU A 32 -4.80 6.99 -10.55
CA GLU A 32 -5.06 7.66 -11.84
C GLU A 32 -3.96 7.43 -12.89
N SER A 33 -2.86 6.78 -12.51
CA SER A 33 -1.77 6.47 -13.45
C SER A 33 -2.22 5.43 -14.50
N LYS A 34 -1.47 5.32 -15.60
CA LYS A 34 -1.64 4.23 -16.57
C LYS A 34 -0.56 3.17 -16.40
N HIS A 35 -0.94 1.93 -16.74
CA HIS A 35 0.00 0.84 -16.94
C HIS A 35 0.25 0.72 -18.45
N LYS A 36 1.38 1.25 -18.93
CA LYS A 36 1.70 1.24 -20.37
C LYS A 36 2.41 -0.05 -20.82
N ASP A 37 3.15 -0.70 -19.94
CA ASP A 37 4.02 -1.82 -20.29
C ASP A 37 4.06 -2.90 -19.18
N PRO A 38 3.67 -4.15 -19.47
CA PRO A 38 3.77 -5.28 -18.53
C PRO A 38 5.18 -5.55 -17.98
N GLU A 39 6.23 -5.12 -18.68
CA GLU A 39 7.64 -5.30 -18.29
C GLU A 39 8.21 -4.08 -17.56
N ASN A 40 7.48 -2.97 -17.56
CA ASN A 40 7.88 -1.74 -16.88
C ASN A 40 6.76 -1.31 -15.93
N PRO A 41 6.79 -1.76 -14.66
CA PRO A 41 5.73 -1.50 -13.71
C PRO A 41 5.71 -0.05 -13.22
N ILE A 42 6.26 0.90 -13.95
CA ILE A 42 6.43 2.27 -13.49
C ILE A 42 5.18 3.09 -13.79
N ALA A 43 4.73 3.85 -12.80
CA ALA A 43 3.57 4.71 -12.94
C ALA A 43 3.75 5.77 -14.03
N ASP A 44 2.79 5.85 -14.95
CA ASP A 44 2.74 6.89 -15.97
C ASP A 44 1.56 7.84 -15.71
N TYR A 45 1.88 9.12 -15.53
CA TYR A 45 0.93 10.17 -15.19
C TYR A 45 0.59 11.10 -16.37
N SER A 46 0.99 10.77 -17.61
CA SER A 46 0.83 11.66 -18.77
C SER A 46 -0.62 12.10 -19.04
N GLU A 47 -1.59 11.37 -18.48
CA GLU A 47 -3.02 11.63 -18.65
C GLU A 47 -3.77 11.78 -17.31
N ALA A 48 -3.07 11.86 -16.17
CA ALA A 48 -3.72 12.01 -14.86
C ALA A 48 -4.33 13.41 -14.73
N LYS A 49 -5.67 13.49 -14.64
CA LYS A 49 -6.44 14.75 -14.60
C LYS A 49 -7.60 14.72 -13.59
N GLY A 50 -7.58 13.79 -12.64
CA GLY A 50 -8.65 13.65 -11.66
C GLY A 50 -8.33 14.29 -10.31
N ILE A 51 -9.21 14.03 -9.35
CA ILE A 51 -9.10 14.51 -7.96
C ILE A 51 -7.77 14.10 -7.32
N GLY A 52 -7.24 12.92 -7.64
CA GLY A 52 -5.94 12.47 -7.18
C GLY A 52 -4.81 13.39 -7.65
N SER A 53 -4.88 13.91 -8.87
CA SER A 53 -3.93 14.91 -9.41
C SER A 53 -4.00 16.24 -8.64
N ASP A 54 -5.21 16.72 -8.31
CA ASP A 54 -5.40 17.94 -7.53
C ASP A 54 -4.88 17.79 -6.09
N LEU A 55 -5.18 16.66 -5.46
CA LEU A 55 -4.66 16.32 -4.13
C LEU A 55 -3.13 16.25 -4.14
N TYR A 56 -2.55 15.58 -5.14
CA TYR A 56 -1.10 15.53 -5.32
C TYR A 56 -0.51 16.94 -5.48
N ALA A 57 -1.13 17.81 -6.27
CA ALA A 57 -0.65 19.16 -6.50
C ALA A 57 -0.52 19.97 -5.19
N SER A 58 -1.36 19.68 -4.19
CA SER A 58 -1.29 20.34 -2.87
C SER A 58 -0.09 19.90 -2.02
N ILE A 59 0.42 18.68 -2.21
CA ILE A 59 1.49 18.10 -1.38
C ILE A 59 2.85 18.01 -2.10
N ARG A 60 2.86 18.15 -3.43
CA ARG A 60 4.05 17.90 -4.28
C ARG A 60 5.31 18.67 -3.87
N ASN A 61 5.17 19.85 -3.27
CA ASN A 61 6.34 20.68 -2.92
C ASN A 61 7.17 20.07 -1.78
N ASN A 62 6.61 19.12 -1.04
CA ASN A 62 7.28 18.42 0.06
C ASN A 62 7.89 17.07 -0.36
N TRP A 63 7.67 16.64 -1.60
CA TRP A 63 7.96 15.29 -2.05
C TRP A 63 8.63 15.30 -3.42
N THR A 64 9.69 14.51 -3.54
CA THR A 64 10.40 14.33 -4.81
C THR A 64 10.17 12.92 -5.30
N ARG A 65 9.77 12.78 -6.56
CA ARG A 65 9.65 11.48 -7.21
C ARG A 65 11.05 10.94 -7.48
N VAL A 66 11.33 9.70 -7.08
CA VAL A 66 12.58 9.04 -7.47
C VAL A 66 12.43 8.58 -8.91
N ASP A 67 13.34 9.03 -9.79
CA ASP A 67 13.26 8.67 -11.20
C ASP A 67 13.36 7.13 -11.35
N PRO A 68 12.35 6.51 -11.96
CA PRO A 68 12.32 5.08 -12.21
C PRO A 68 13.51 4.52 -13.00
N GLU A 69 14.12 5.33 -13.86
CA GLU A 69 15.30 4.94 -14.65
C GLU A 69 16.53 4.69 -13.77
N ASN A 70 16.54 5.26 -12.55
CA ASN A 70 17.57 4.96 -11.57
C ASN A 70 17.45 3.53 -11.02
N PHE A 71 16.26 2.90 -11.12
CA PHE A 71 16.05 1.53 -10.66
C PHE A 71 16.44 0.48 -11.69
N SER A 72 17.60 -0.17 -11.48
CA SER A 72 17.95 -1.44 -12.15
C SER A 72 16.77 -2.41 -12.12
N LYS A 73 16.31 -2.83 -13.30
CA LYS A 73 15.21 -3.79 -13.44
C LYS A 73 15.65 -5.21 -13.05
N PRO A 74 14.79 -6.02 -12.40
CA PRO A 74 15.06 -7.43 -12.20
C PRO A 74 15.20 -8.15 -13.54
N SER A 75 15.96 -9.25 -13.56
CA SER A 75 15.99 -10.13 -14.73
C SER A 75 14.64 -10.83 -14.89
N LEU A 76 13.96 -10.62 -16.01
CA LEU A 76 12.67 -11.27 -16.29
C LEU A 76 12.82 -12.80 -16.33
N PRO A 77 11.85 -13.55 -15.77
CA PRO A 77 11.90 -15.01 -15.77
C PRO A 77 11.77 -15.57 -17.20
N LYS A 78 12.78 -16.32 -17.66
CA LYS A 78 12.89 -16.86 -19.03
C LYS A 78 11.76 -17.82 -19.47
N CYS A 79 10.93 -18.32 -18.56
CA CYS A 79 9.92 -19.36 -18.84
C CYS A 79 8.55 -19.10 -18.18
N ARG A 80 8.21 -17.85 -17.85
CA ARG A 80 6.91 -17.51 -17.25
C ARG A 80 6.21 -16.41 -18.05
N LYS A 81 4.91 -16.56 -18.27
CA LYS A 81 4.09 -15.50 -18.87
C LYS A 81 3.85 -14.41 -17.83
N ILE A 82 4.25 -13.19 -18.14
CA ILE A 82 4.06 -12.02 -17.29
C ILE A 82 2.57 -11.67 -17.25
N ILE A 83 2.01 -11.54 -16.06
CA ILE A 83 0.68 -10.98 -15.87
C ILE A 83 0.84 -9.49 -15.62
N GLY A 84 0.46 -8.67 -16.61
CA GLY A 84 0.55 -7.22 -16.51
C GLY A 84 -0.35 -6.62 -15.43
N GLY A 85 -0.19 -5.31 -15.23
CA GLY A 85 -1.02 -4.51 -14.31
C GLY A 85 -0.36 -4.19 -12.98
N LEU A 86 0.87 -4.66 -12.73
CA LEU A 86 1.67 -4.14 -11.62
C LEU A 86 2.08 -2.71 -11.93
N VAL A 87 1.73 -1.77 -11.04
CA VAL A 87 2.25 -0.40 -11.09
C VAL A 87 2.82 -0.03 -9.73
N LEU A 88 4.03 0.49 -9.76
CA LEU A 88 4.89 0.92 -8.67
C LEU A 88 5.32 2.37 -8.93
N ASP A 89 5.36 3.15 -7.87
CA ASP A 89 5.97 4.47 -7.87
C ASP A 89 6.76 4.68 -6.59
N VAL A 90 7.82 5.48 -6.65
CA VAL A 90 8.70 5.70 -5.50
C VAL A 90 8.88 7.20 -5.29
N TRP A 91 8.60 7.65 -4.07
CA TRP A 91 8.75 9.04 -3.68
C TRP A 91 9.60 9.14 -2.43
N HIS A 92 10.31 10.24 -2.31
CA HIS A 92 11.09 10.52 -1.13
C HIS A 92 10.86 11.95 -0.63
N ARG A 93 11.07 12.12 0.67
CA ARG A 93 11.03 13.40 1.35
C ARG A 93 12.21 13.48 2.30
N ARG A 94 12.88 14.64 2.30
CA ARG A 94 13.83 14.98 3.33
C ARG A 94 13.06 15.52 4.54
N VAL A 95 13.21 14.88 5.69
CA VAL A 95 12.52 15.28 6.92
C VAL A 95 13.28 16.43 7.60
N SER A 96 14.60 16.31 7.69
CA SER A 96 15.53 17.38 8.08
C SER A 96 16.95 17.05 7.59
N GLU A 97 17.94 17.89 7.90
CA GLU A 97 19.36 17.55 7.64
C GLU A 97 19.89 16.45 8.58
N THR A 98 19.25 16.26 9.72
CA THR A 98 19.70 15.34 10.78
C THR A 98 18.88 14.06 10.85
N GLU A 99 17.67 14.05 10.30
CA GLU A 99 16.79 12.90 10.25
C GLU A 99 16.96 12.10 8.97
N PRO A 100 16.74 10.77 9.02
CA PRO A 100 16.75 9.96 7.81
C PRO A 100 15.76 10.44 6.75
N GLU A 101 16.14 10.26 5.48
CA GLU A 101 15.20 10.48 4.39
C GLU A 101 14.10 9.41 4.42
N LEU A 102 12.86 9.85 4.20
CA LEU A 102 11.69 8.98 4.14
C LEU A 102 11.43 8.59 2.69
N PHE A 103 11.40 7.30 2.40
CA PHE A 103 11.04 6.75 1.10
C PHE A 103 9.72 5.98 1.19
N ILE A 104 8.87 6.16 0.17
CA ILE A 104 7.58 5.48 0.07
C ILE A 104 7.49 4.74 -1.26
N LEU A 105 7.23 3.45 -1.19
CA LEU A 105 6.87 2.61 -2.34
C LEU A 105 5.35 2.55 -2.45
N PHE A 106 4.79 3.12 -3.50
CA PHE A 106 3.36 3.09 -3.78
C PHE A 106 3.03 2.02 -4.79
N PHE A 107 2.05 1.18 -4.47
CA PHE A 107 1.54 0.15 -5.37
C PHE A 107 0.10 0.49 -5.77
N ARG A 108 -0.16 0.52 -7.07
CA ARG A 108 -1.50 0.77 -7.61
C ARG A 108 -2.42 -0.43 -7.37
N GLY A 109 -3.69 -0.13 -7.12
CA GLY A 109 -4.78 -1.12 -7.18
C GLY A 109 -5.16 -1.50 -8.61
N SER A 110 -6.23 -2.28 -8.76
CA SER A 110 -6.79 -2.62 -10.08
C SER A 110 -7.98 -1.73 -10.42
N ASP A 111 -7.96 -1.14 -11.61
CA ASP A 111 -8.98 -0.19 -12.05
C ASP A 111 -10.26 -0.83 -12.61
N LYS A 112 -10.17 -2.03 -13.18
CA LYS A 112 -11.19 -2.44 -14.16
C LYS A 112 -12.57 -2.68 -13.58
N GLU A 113 -12.75 -3.25 -12.39
CA GLU A 113 -14.08 -3.35 -11.80
C GLU A 113 -14.01 -3.50 -10.27
N ILE A 114 -14.48 -2.50 -9.53
CA ILE A 114 -14.75 -2.61 -8.09
C ILE A 114 -15.73 -3.78 -7.81
N ASN A 115 -16.52 -4.18 -8.81
CA ASN A 115 -17.39 -5.35 -8.77
C ASN A 115 -16.67 -6.67 -9.12
N ASP A 116 -15.83 -6.75 -10.17
CA ASP A 116 -15.10 -7.99 -10.51
C ASP A 116 -13.87 -8.28 -9.64
N TRP A 117 -13.38 -7.35 -8.81
CA TRP A 117 -12.22 -7.67 -7.97
C TRP A 117 -12.49 -8.89 -7.10
N TRP A 118 -13.75 -9.11 -6.67
CA TRP A 118 -14.08 -10.12 -5.65
C TRP A 118 -13.94 -11.51 -6.25
N THR A 119 -14.35 -11.63 -7.51
CA THR A 119 -14.17 -12.80 -8.35
C THR A 119 -12.70 -13.03 -8.68
N ASN A 120 -11.93 -11.96 -8.92
CA ASN A 120 -10.54 -12.01 -9.40
C ASN A 120 -9.45 -12.02 -8.32
N PHE A 121 -9.81 -12.07 -7.02
CA PHE A 121 -8.79 -12.27 -6.00
C PHE A 121 -7.97 -13.52 -6.30
N ARG A 122 -6.74 -13.54 -5.81
CA ARG A 122 -5.66 -14.49 -6.11
C ARG A 122 -6.03 -15.99 -6.14
N TRP A 123 -7.20 -16.40 -5.66
CA TRP A 123 -7.71 -17.77 -5.79
C TRP A 123 -7.91 -18.24 -7.24
N ILE A 124 -8.04 -17.37 -8.26
CA ILE A 124 -8.16 -17.81 -9.66
C ILE A 124 -6.78 -17.80 -10.33
N THR A 125 -5.97 -16.76 -10.08
CA THR A 125 -4.66 -16.62 -10.73
C THR A 125 -3.58 -17.55 -10.13
N ARG A 126 -3.65 -17.91 -8.84
CA ARG A 126 -2.71 -18.86 -8.21
C ARG A 126 -2.79 -20.27 -8.80
N PHE A 127 -3.90 -20.65 -9.44
CA PHE A 127 -4.05 -21.93 -10.13
C PHE A 127 -3.64 -21.91 -11.59
N VAL A 128 -3.19 -20.77 -12.15
CA VAL A 128 -2.69 -20.72 -13.53
C VAL A 128 -1.20 -21.07 -13.54
N PRO A 129 -0.83 -22.31 -13.91
CA PRO A 129 0.57 -22.74 -13.90
C PRO A 129 1.37 -21.92 -14.93
N ARG A 130 2.67 -21.69 -14.67
CA ARG A 130 3.60 -20.97 -15.57
C ARG A 130 3.35 -19.46 -15.76
N THR A 131 2.65 -18.81 -14.84
CA THR A 131 2.49 -17.34 -14.83
C THR A 131 3.39 -16.67 -13.80
N TRP A 132 3.78 -15.42 -14.07
CA TRP A 132 4.45 -14.53 -13.13
C TRP A 132 3.46 -13.45 -12.71
N ASP A 133 2.75 -13.72 -11.61
CA ASP A 133 1.71 -12.84 -11.09
C ASP A 133 2.28 -11.56 -10.45
N GLN A 134 1.41 -10.56 -10.22
CA GLN A 134 1.83 -9.27 -9.66
C GLN A 134 2.47 -9.41 -8.26
N TYR A 135 2.11 -10.42 -7.47
CA TYR A 135 2.75 -10.67 -6.18
C TYR A 135 4.18 -11.16 -6.36
N SER A 136 4.41 -12.10 -7.28
CA SER A 136 5.74 -12.61 -7.59
C SER A 136 6.64 -11.51 -8.14
N GLN A 137 6.08 -10.65 -9.00
CA GLN A 137 6.78 -9.46 -9.48
C GLN A 137 7.16 -8.53 -8.33
N VAL A 138 6.23 -8.21 -7.42
CA VAL A 138 6.51 -7.33 -6.27
C VAL A 138 7.67 -7.82 -5.42
N ILE A 139 7.76 -9.14 -5.15
CA ILE A 139 8.86 -9.71 -4.35
C ILE A 139 10.21 -9.38 -4.99
N GLU A 140 10.30 -9.55 -6.31
CA GLU A 140 11.53 -9.31 -7.07
C GLU A 140 11.83 -7.81 -7.15
N TYR A 141 10.89 -6.99 -7.64
CA TYR A 141 11.09 -5.54 -7.77
C TYR A 141 11.41 -4.85 -6.44
N THR A 142 10.74 -5.23 -5.34
CA THR A 142 10.97 -4.63 -4.02
C THR A 142 12.41 -4.79 -3.58
N SER A 143 13.00 -5.97 -3.77
CA SER A 143 14.37 -6.25 -3.36
C SER A 143 15.38 -5.34 -4.09
N HIS A 144 15.17 -5.10 -5.39
CA HIS A 144 16.01 -4.22 -6.19
C HIS A 144 15.85 -2.74 -5.80
N VAL A 145 14.61 -2.28 -5.63
CA VAL A 145 14.32 -0.88 -5.27
C VAL A 145 14.88 -0.56 -3.89
N VAL A 146 14.63 -1.42 -2.89
CA VAL A 146 15.16 -1.23 -1.54
C VAL A 146 16.68 -1.20 -1.53
N ALA A 147 17.35 -2.14 -2.23
CA ALA A 147 18.81 -2.18 -2.26
C ALA A 147 19.43 -0.88 -2.77
N GLN A 148 18.75 -0.19 -3.70
CA GLN A 148 19.24 1.07 -4.23
C GLN A 148 18.90 2.27 -3.36
N ILE A 149 17.71 2.29 -2.74
CA ILE A 149 17.37 3.29 -1.74
C ILE A 149 18.45 3.28 -0.65
N LEU A 150 18.83 2.09 -0.16
CA LEU A 150 19.86 1.95 0.87
C LEU A 150 21.28 2.28 0.36
N LYS A 151 21.53 2.19 -0.95
CA LYS A 151 22.79 2.66 -1.54
C LYS A 151 22.85 4.20 -1.57
N LEU A 152 21.73 4.85 -1.85
CA LEU A 152 21.61 6.31 -1.89
C LEU A 152 21.53 6.92 -0.49
N SER A 153 20.77 6.30 0.40
CA SER A 153 20.49 6.74 1.75
C SER A 153 20.49 5.52 2.70
N PRO A 154 21.67 5.13 3.23
CA PRO A 154 21.83 3.91 4.04
C PRO A 154 21.01 3.87 5.33
N LYS A 155 20.53 5.02 5.80
CA LYS A 155 19.72 5.15 7.01
C LYS A 155 18.24 5.38 6.71
N ALA A 156 17.83 5.38 5.44
CA ALA A 156 16.48 5.73 5.02
C ALA A 156 15.42 4.93 5.78
N THR A 157 14.36 5.64 6.19
CA THR A 157 13.12 5.00 6.61
C THR A 157 12.33 4.66 5.36
N ILE A 158 12.01 3.38 5.18
CA ILE A 158 11.28 2.90 4.00
C ILE A 158 9.91 2.40 4.44
N ILE A 159 8.87 2.92 3.79
CA ILE A 159 7.50 2.46 3.97
C ILE A 159 6.92 2.01 2.64
N SER A 160 5.89 1.17 2.69
CA SER A 160 5.10 0.80 1.52
C SER A 160 3.64 1.19 1.70
N ALA A 161 2.97 1.54 0.61
CA ALA A 161 1.58 1.95 0.65
C ALA A 161 0.81 1.50 -0.58
N GLY A 162 -0.50 1.32 -0.42
CA GLY A 162 -1.36 1.04 -1.55
C GLY A 162 -2.82 0.89 -1.16
N HIS A 163 -3.66 0.96 -2.19
CA HIS A 163 -5.11 0.87 -2.08
C HIS A 163 -5.66 -0.43 -2.69
N SER A 164 -6.67 -1.06 -2.08
CA SER A 164 -7.28 -2.29 -2.60
C SER A 164 -6.24 -3.40 -2.83
N LEU A 165 -6.08 -3.91 -4.06
CA LEU A 165 -5.01 -4.83 -4.45
C LEU A 165 -3.62 -4.25 -4.12
N GLY A 166 -3.41 -2.96 -4.36
CA GLY A 166 -2.17 -2.26 -4.08
C GLY A 166 -1.77 -2.34 -2.61
N GLY A 167 -2.72 -2.32 -1.67
CA GLY A 167 -2.41 -2.50 -0.24
C GLY A 167 -1.96 -3.93 0.09
N GLY A 168 -2.48 -4.92 -0.65
CA GLY A 168 -2.04 -6.32 -0.55
C GLY A 168 -0.63 -6.50 -1.11
N LEU A 169 -0.32 -5.83 -2.22
CA LEU A 169 1.01 -5.76 -2.82
C LEU A 169 2.01 -5.04 -1.90
N ALA A 170 1.63 -3.90 -1.31
CA ALA A 170 2.44 -3.17 -0.34
C ALA A 170 2.80 -4.02 0.89
N THR A 171 1.82 -4.78 1.39
CA THR A 171 2.04 -5.76 2.47
C THR A 171 2.95 -6.91 2.02
N ALA A 172 2.81 -7.38 0.79
CA ALA A 172 3.68 -8.41 0.25
C ALA A 172 5.14 -7.93 0.14
N ALA A 173 5.35 -6.69 -0.32
CA ALA A 173 6.65 -6.04 -0.38
C ALA A 173 7.33 -6.00 1.00
N SER A 174 6.58 -5.63 2.04
CA SER A 174 7.14 -5.56 3.40
C SER A 174 7.53 -6.93 3.95
N TYR A 175 6.86 -8.01 3.55
CA TYR A 175 7.29 -9.36 3.93
C TYR A 175 8.57 -9.83 3.24
N CYS A 176 9.00 -9.17 2.17
CA CYS A 176 10.21 -9.52 1.42
C CYS A 176 11.45 -8.77 1.87
N SER A 177 11.29 -7.62 2.53
CA SER A 177 12.40 -6.76 2.89
C SER A 177 12.26 -6.32 4.35
N PRO A 178 13.23 -6.64 5.22
CA PRO A 178 13.20 -6.18 6.61
C PRO A 178 13.47 -4.67 6.74
N HIS A 179 13.80 -3.99 5.64
CA HIS A 179 14.01 -2.54 5.62
C HIS A 179 12.72 -1.76 5.41
N ILE A 180 11.61 -2.43 5.08
CA ILE A 180 10.29 -1.79 5.02
C ILE A 180 9.66 -1.93 6.40
N GLU A 181 9.61 -0.82 7.13
CA GLU A 181 9.26 -0.80 8.56
C GLU A 181 7.76 -0.56 8.77
N THR A 182 7.11 0.14 7.84
CA THR A 182 5.70 0.51 7.93
C THR A 182 4.96 0.25 6.63
N VAL A 183 3.71 -0.22 6.76
CA VAL A 183 2.78 -0.37 5.64
C VAL A 183 1.52 0.44 5.89
N TYR A 184 1.11 1.24 4.90
CA TYR A 184 -0.21 1.87 4.86
C TYR A 184 -1.09 1.18 3.81
N ALA A 185 -2.04 0.38 4.27
CA ALA A 185 -2.94 -0.39 3.44
C ALA A 185 -4.36 0.19 3.50
N PHE A 186 -4.76 0.93 2.47
CA PHE A 186 -6.06 1.61 2.38
C PHE A 186 -7.10 0.74 1.70
N ASN A 187 -8.27 0.56 2.34
CA ASN A 187 -9.35 -0.31 1.87
C ASN A 187 -8.79 -1.60 1.25
N SER A 188 -7.81 -2.20 1.94
CA SER A 188 -6.97 -3.20 1.31
C SER A 188 -7.63 -4.56 1.31
N SER A 189 -7.39 -5.30 0.24
CA SER A 189 -7.81 -6.67 0.05
C SER A 189 -7.24 -7.63 1.09
N PRO A 190 -7.93 -8.75 1.40
CA PRO A 190 -7.46 -9.71 2.40
C PRO A 190 -6.22 -10.51 1.95
N VAL A 191 -5.90 -10.50 0.67
CA VAL A 191 -4.72 -11.19 0.13
C VAL A 191 -3.47 -10.36 0.40
N THR A 192 -2.51 -10.93 1.13
CA THR A 192 -1.32 -10.21 1.61
C THR A 192 0.00 -10.72 1.01
N GLY A 193 -0.03 -11.71 0.12
CA GLY A 193 1.20 -12.32 -0.40
C GLY A 193 2.01 -13.14 0.62
N TYR A 194 1.51 -13.36 1.84
CA TYR A 194 2.27 -13.95 2.95
C TYR A 194 3.00 -15.27 2.61
N PHE A 195 2.33 -16.21 1.93
CA PHE A 195 2.93 -17.50 1.55
C PHE A 195 3.73 -17.47 0.24
N SER A 196 3.81 -16.32 -0.42
CA SER A 196 4.64 -16.14 -1.61
C SER A 196 6.11 -15.95 -1.26
N VAL A 197 6.38 -15.49 -0.05
CA VAL A 197 7.74 -15.25 0.47
C VAL A 197 8.22 -16.47 1.22
N ASP A 198 9.51 -16.80 1.08
CA ASP A 198 10.11 -17.87 1.85
C ASP A 198 9.99 -17.59 3.35
N ARG A 199 9.98 -18.66 4.15
CA ARG A 199 9.67 -18.59 5.57
C ARG A 199 10.71 -17.78 6.35
N GLN A 200 11.98 -17.81 5.95
CA GLN A 200 13.07 -17.20 6.70
C GLN A 200 13.08 -15.68 6.49
N THR A 201 13.01 -15.24 5.23
CA THR A 201 12.88 -13.82 4.88
C THR A 201 11.66 -13.23 5.55
N ARG A 202 10.50 -13.88 5.41
CA ARG A 202 9.26 -13.41 6.03
C ARG A 202 9.33 -13.32 7.55
N LYS A 203 10.02 -14.24 8.22
CA LYS A 203 10.19 -14.17 9.68
C LYS A 203 10.97 -12.92 10.04
N ARG A 204 12.11 -12.69 9.38
CA ARG A 204 12.98 -11.53 9.60
C ARG A 204 12.25 -10.21 9.31
N SER A 205 11.51 -10.14 8.21
CA SER A 205 10.82 -8.90 7.81
C SER A 205 9.54 -8.60 8.59
N ARG A 206 9.10 -9.49 9.47
CA ARG A 206 7.95 -9.25 10.34
C ARG A 206 8.34 -8.73 11.72
N GLU A 207 9.60 -8.89 12.10
CA GLU A 207 10.14 -8.32 13.33
C GLU A 207 10.02 -6.80 13.22
N ASP A 208 9.34 -6.18 14.19
CA ASP A 208 9.07 -4.75 14.29
C ASP A 208 8.26 -4.10 13.14
N LEU A 209 7.73 -4.91 12.21
CA LEU A 209 6.88 -4.43 11.12
C LEU A 209 5.53 -3.92 11.64
N ILE A 210 5.19 -2.70 11.25
CA ILE A 210 3.92 -2.05 11.60
C ILE A 210 3.04 -1.94 10.36
N ILE A 211 1.79 -2.40 10.47
CA ILE A 211 0.82 -2.33 9.37
C ILE A 211 -0.38 -1.52 9.81
N PHE A 212 -0.49 -0.30 9.28
CA PHE A 212 -1.69 0.53 9.38
C PHE A 212 -2.68 0.12 8.29
N ARG A 213 -3.79 -0.45 8.73
CA ARG A 213 -4.89 -0.84 7.85
C ARG A 213 -6.02 0.17 7.98
N VAL A 214 -6.13 1.06 7.00
CA VAL A 214 -7.07 2.17 6.99
C VAL A 214 -8.29 1.78 6.18
N TYR A 215 -9.47 1.94 6.75
CA TYR A 215 -10.72 1.47 6.15
C TYR A 215 -11.80 2.52 6.22
N GLU A 216 -12.59 2.62 5.15
CA GLU A 216 -13.88 3.29 5.20
C GLU A 216 -14.97 2.32 5.71
N LYS A 217 -15.77 2.77 6.67
CA LYS A 217 -16.79 1.94 7.32
C LYS A 217 -17.90 1.56 6.35
N GLY A 218 -18.09 0.26 6.14
CA GLY A 218 -19.14 -0.28 5.28
C GLY A 218 -18.78 -0.33 3.79
N GLU A 219 -17.50 -0.24 3.45
CA GLU A 219 -16.99 -0.53 2.12
C GLU A 219 -17.12 -2.03 1.76
N ILE A 220 -17.19 -2.35 0.47
CA ILE A 220 -17.54 -3.69 -0.05
C ILE A 220 -16.54 -4.81 0.30
N LEU A 221 -15.25 -4.52 0.45
CA LEU A 221 -14.26 -5.47 0.97
C LEU A 221 -14.42 -5.75 2.45
N ALA A 222 -15.21 -5.01 3.23
CA ALA A 222 -15.44 -5.34 4.64
C ALA A 222 -16.04 -6.75 4.77
N TYR A 223 -16.91 -7.14 3.83
CA TYR A 223 -17.51 -8.47 3.76
C TYR A 223 -16.50 -9.56 3.38
N ALA A 224 -15.71 -9.32 2.34
CA ALA A 224 -14.66 -10.25 1.90
C ALA A 224 -13.58 -10.44 2.98
N ARG A 225 -13.22 -9.35 3.67
CA ARG A 225 -12.29 -9.36 4.80
C ARG A 225 -12.88 -10.09 5.99
N GLY A 226 -14.17 -9.90 6.29
CA GLY A 226 -14.86 -10.64 7.36
C GLY A 226 -14.76 -12.16 7.15
N VAL A 227 -15.01 -12.63 5.93
CA VAL A 227 -14.87 -14.06 5.58
C VAL A 227 -13.41 -14.53 5.70
N MET A 228 -12.45 -13.74 5.21
CA MET A 228 -11.03 -14.13 5.24
C MET A 228 -10.40 -14.05 6.64
N GLN A 229 -10.87 -13.16 7.53
CA GLN A 229 -10.40 -13.08 8.92
C GLN A 229 -10.80 -14.30 9.74
N VAL A 230 -11.92 -14.96 9.39
CA VAL A 230 -12.32 -16.24 9.98
C VAL A 230 -11.36 -17.37 9.55
N ILE A 231 -10.84 -17.31 8.32
CA ILE A 231 -9.97 -18.36 7.76
C ILE A 231 -8.49 -18.12 8.11
N TRP A 232 -8.06 -16.85 8.20
CA TRP A 232 -6.69 -16.44 8.53
C TRP A 232 -6.69 -15.37 9.63
N PRO A 233 -6.69 -15.78 10.92
CA PRO A 233 -6.65 -14.83 12.02
C PRO A 233 -5.38 -14.00 11.98
N LEU A 234 -5.53 -12.69 12.18
CA LEU A 234 -4.41 -11.76 12.21
C LEU A 234 -3.51 -12.06 13.41
N SER A 235 -2.21 -12.18 13.17
CA SER A 235 -1.20 -12.24 14.23
C SER A 235 -1.22 -10.92 15.01
N LYS A 236 -1.33 -11.00 16.34
CA LYS A 236 -1.36 -9.83 17.23
C LYS A 236 0.03 -9.30 17.62
N LYS A 237 1.12 -10.04 17.33
CA LYS A 237 2.49 -9.69 17.77
C LYS A 237 3.41 -9.33 16.62
N ASP A 238 3.61 -10.26 15.69
CA ASP A 238 4.48 -10.03 14.54
C ASP A 238 3.68 -10.28 13.26
N PRO A 239 3.44 -9.32 12.36
CA PRO A 239 3.62 -7.88 12.53
C PRO A 239 2.60 -7.26 13.50
N LYS A 240 2.87 -6.06 14.01
CA LYS A 240 1.89 -5.25 14.73
C LYS A 240 0.89 -4.65 13.74
N VAL A 241 -0.36 -5.08 13.79
CA VAL A 241 -1.41 -4.60 12.88
C VAL A 241 -2.33 -3.64 13.61
N ILE A 242 -2.45 -2.41 13.10
CA ILE A 242 -3.30 -1.36 13.65
C ILE A 242 -4.44 -1.11 12.67
N ARG A 243 -5.67 -1.29 13.14
CA ARG A 243 -6.86 -0.98 12.35
C ARG A 243 -7.24 0.48 12.60
N ILE A 244 -7.44 1.21 11.51
CA ILE A 244 -7.98 2.57 11.50
C ILE A 244 -9.27 2.52 10.71
N GLU A 245 -10.39 2.85 11.33
CA GLU A 245 -11.71 2.92 10.72
C GLU A 245 -12.16 4.37 10.60
N CYS A 246 -12.47 4.78 9.39
CA CYS A 246 -12.97 6.08 9.01
C CYS A 246 -14.47 5.98 8.69
N ASP A 247 -15.24 6.99 9.06
CA ASP A 247 -16.67 7.10 8.73
C ASP A 247 -16.91 8.49 8.13
N PHE A 248 -16.45 8.66 6.89
CA PHE A 248 -16.39 9.93 6.17
C PHE A 248 -17.38 10.03 5.03
N THR A 249 -17.56 8.93 4.30
CA THR A 249 -18.31 8.90 3.04
C THR A 249 -19.70 8.35 3.30
N ALA A 250 -20.73 9.19 3.08
CA ALA A 250 -22.10 8.71 2.95
C ALA A 250 -22.32 8.16 1.54
N GLY A 251 -23.10 7.09 1.39
CA GLY A 251 -23.41 6.52 0.08
C GLY A 251 -23.32 4.99 0.05
N ASN A 252 -23.29 4.45 -1.17
CA ASN A 252 -23.20 3.01 -1.39
C ASN A 252 -21.79 2.47 -1.12
N PHE A 253 -21.66 1.14 -1.01
CA PHE A 253 -20.41 0.47 -0.67
C PHE A 253 -19.26 0.72 -1.68
N VAL A 254 -19.57 1.03 -2.95
CA VAL A 254 -18.59 1.38 -3.99
C VAL A 254 -18.02 2.77 -3.76
N GLN A 255 -18.89 3.75 -3.44
CA GLN A 255 -18.48 5.12 -3.14
C GLN A 255 -17.58 5.16 -1.92
N LYS A 256 -17.90 4.37 -0.88
CA LYS A 256 -17.08 4.21 0.33
C LYS A 256 -15.71 3.58 0.06
N HIS A 257 -15.56 2.85 -1.03
CA HIS A 257 -14.27 2.28 -1.42
C HIS A 257 -13.36 3.28 -2.15
N SER A 258 -13.86 4.45 -2.51
CA SER A 258 -13.09 5.41 -3.30
C SER A 258 -11.86 5.95 -2.56
N MET A 259 -10.67 5.72 -3.14
CA MET A 259 -9.42 6.26 -2.60
C MET A 259 -9.39 7.79 -2.65
N THR A 260 -9.96 8.41 -3.68
CA THR A 260 -10.00 9.87 -3.80
C THR A 260 -10.89 10.49 -2.73
N ALA A 261 -12.05 9.90 -2.43
CA ALA A 261 -12.95 10.38 -1.38
C ALA A 261 -12.33 10.25 0.02
N LEU A 262 -11.66 9.12 0.29
CA LEU A 262 -10.94 8.89 1.54
C LEU A 262 -9.78 9.89 1.71
N ALA A 263 -8.97 10.08 0.65
CA ALA A 263 -7.84 11.01 0.69
C ALA A 263 -8.28 12.47 0.87
N GLN A 264 -9.34 12.91 0.17
CA GLN A 264 -9.94 14.24 0.37
C GLN A 264 -10.37 14.44 1.82
N SER A 265 -11.04 13.45 2.40
CA SER A 265 -11.53 13.53 3.77
C SER A 265 -10.39 13.61 4.79
N LEU A 266 -9.30 12.88 4.57
CA LEU A 266 -8.10 12.94 5.41
C LEU A 266 -7.33 14.27 5.31
N GLN A 267 -7.43 14.98 4.18
CA GLN A 267 -6.78 16.28 3.98
C GLN A 267 -7.56 17.46 4.60
N VAL A 268 -8.89 17.40 4.60
CA VAL A 268 -9.75 18.50 5.08
C VAL A 268 -9.90 18.50 6.61
N GLN A 269 -9.60 17.38 7.28
CA GLN A 269 -9.94 17.21 8.69
C GLN A 269 -8.72 17.26 9.61
N GLU A 270 -8.84 18.02 10.70
CA GLU A 270 -8.06 17.75 11.90
C GLU A 270 -8.41 16.35 12.39
N VAL A 271 -7.45 15.44 12.34
CA VAL A 271 -7.62 14.02 12.65
C VAL A 271 -7.91 13.84 14.14
N GLN A 272 -9.19 13.89 14.52
CA GLN A 272 -9.68 13.51 15.85
C GLN A 272 -9.82 11.98 15.91
N VAL A 273 -8.83 11.31 16.51
CA VAL A 273 -8.81 9.84 16.66
C VAL A 273 -9.46 9.43 17.97
N GLU A 274 -10.38 8.46 17.91
CA GLU A 274 -10.97 7.77 19.06
C GLU A 274 -10.39 6.36 19.19
N GLN A 275 -10.34 5.84 20.42
CA GLN A 275 -9.97 4.44 20.67
C GLN A 275 -11.13 3.52 20.26
N ASP A 276 -10.84 2.39 19.61
CA ASP A 276 -11.84 1.36 19.32
C ASP A 276 -11.88 0.29 20.43
N ASP A 277 -12.83 0.44 21.35
CA ASP A 277 -13.01 -0.46 22.49
C ASP A 277 -13.51 -1.87 22.10
N LYS A 278 -13.85 -2.10 20.81
CA LYS A 278 -14.35 -3.39 20.32
C LYS A 278 -13.27 -4.30 19.70
N ALA A 279 -12.01 -3.85 19.67
CA ALA A 279 -10.92 -4.54 18.97
C ALA A 279 -10.06 -5.49 19.84
N THR A 280 -10.40 -5.69 21.12
CA THR A 280 -9.73 -6.66 22.03
C THR A 280 -10.04 -8.11 21.71
#